data_AF-A0A0F8YVV3-F1
#
_entry.id   AF-A0A0F8YVV3-F1
#
_cell.length_a   1.000
_cell.length_b   1.000
_cell.length_c   1.000
_cell.angle_alpha   90.00
_cell.angle_beta   90.00
_cell.angle_gamma   90.00
#
_symmetry.space_group_name_H-M   'P 1'
#
loop_
_entity.id
_entity.type
_entity.pdbx_description
1 polymer ?
#
loop_
_entity_poly.entity_id
_entity_poly.type
_entity_poly.pdbx_seq_one_letter_code
_entity_poly.pdbx_strand_id
1 'polypeptide(L)'
;MDHLTHLEELYLSHNSISEIKGLDSLNKLWVLDLSYNQLSKIQRLDSLMNLETLNLRENYIKDIKGLKDLKRLEILDLYESSIEDMAGLESLISLN
;
A
#
# COMPACT_ATOMS: atom_id res chain seq x y z
N MET A 1 14.08 -5.89 -7.07
CA MET A 1 13.41 -6.56 -5.94
C MET A 1 12.98 -7.99 -6.29
N ASP A 2 13.09 -8.37 -7.57
CA ASP A 2 12.48 -9.57 -8.17
C ASP A 2 12.99 -10.93 -7.66
N HIS A 3 13.97 -10.93 -6.76
CA HIS A 3 14.53 -12.14 -6.15
C HIS A 3 14.19 -12.28 -4.66
N LEU A 4 13.50 -11.29 -4.05
CA LEU A 4 13.13 -11.28 -2.64
C LEU A 4 11.75 -11.93 -2.41
N THR A 5 11.50 -13.07 -3.04
CA THR A 5 10.20 -13.77 -3.01
C THR A 5 9.79 -14.34 -1.64
N HIS A 6 10.67 -14.23 -0.65
CA HIS A 6 10.43 -14.62 0.73
C HIS A 6 10.32 -13.43 1.68
N LEU A 7 10.33 -12.20 1.16
CA LEU A 7 10.19 -11.02 1.98
C LEU A 7 8.76 -10.91 2.51
N GLU A 8 8.66 -10.78 3.83
CA GLU A 8 7.39 -10.74 4.57
C GLU A 8 7.05 -9.31 5.02
N GLU A 9 8.07 -8.51 5.34
CA GLU A 9 7.91 -7.12 5.76
C GLU A 9 8.87 -6.21 4.98
N LEU A 10 8.38 -5.04 4.57
CA LEU A 10 9.16 -4.07 3.83
C LEU A 10 8.90 -2.66 4.35
N TYR A 11 9.94 -2.05 4.91
CA TYR A 11 9.92 -0.69 5.43
C TYR A 11 10.72 0.24 4.53
N LEU A 12 10.02 1.19 3.91
CA LEU A 12 10.54 2.19 2.98
C LEU A 12 10.13 3.61 3.40
N SER A 13 9.84 3.81 4.69
CA SER A 13 9.44 5.11 5.21
C SER A 13 10.56 6.15 5.17
N HIS A 14 10.17 7.44 5.13
CA HIS A 14 11.09 8.58 5.06
C HIS A 14 12.05 8.55 3.86
N ASN A 15 11.52 8.21 2.69
CA ASN A 15 12.26 8.28 1.43
C ASN A 15 11.66 9.34 0.50
N SER A 16 12.17 9.42 -0.73
CA SER A 16 11.61 10.27 -1.79
C SER A 16 10.93 9.45 -2.88
N ILE A 17 10.22 8.39 -2.49
CA ILE A 17 9.52 7.52 -3.44
C ILE A 17 8.30 8.26 -3.98
N SER A 18 8.29 8.53 -5.28
CA SER A 18 7.17 9.15 -5.98
C SER A 18 6.30 8.14 -6.74
N GLU A 19 6.77 6.90 -6.89
CA GLU A 19 6.08 5.83 -7.62
C GLU A 19 6.38 4.46 -7.01
N ILE A 20 5.34 3.65 -6.85
CA ILE A 20 5.45 2.23 -6.47
C ILE A 20 5.86 1.42 -7.70
N LYS A 21 6.99 0.71 -7.63
CA LYS A 21 7.47 -0.20 -8.68
C LYS A 21 8.34 -1.32 -8.10
N GLY A 22 8.37 -2.45 -8.79
CA GLY A 22 9.22 -3.59 -8.42
C GLY A 22 8.70 -4.42 -7.25
N LEU A 23 7.47 -4.21 -6.77
CA LEU A 23 6.87 -5.02 -5.72
C LEU A 23 6.16 -6.27 -6.26
N ASP A 24 6.06 -6.41 -7.59
CA ASP A 24 5.23 -7.39 -8.30
C ASP A 24 5.53 -8.87 -7.93
N SER A 25 6.73 -9.13 -7.40
CA SER A 25 7.20 -10.47 -7.02
C SER A 25 7.08 -10.78 -5.52
N LEU A 26 6.72 -9.80 -4.69
CA LEU A 26 6.74 -9.89 -3.23
C LEU A 26 5.42 -10.48 -2.69
N ASN A 27 5.02 -11.62 -3.24
CA ASN A 27 3.71 -12.22 -2.94
C ASN A 27 3.55 -12.71 -1.49
N LYS A 28 4.63 -12.80 -0.71
CA LYS A 28 4.58 -13.15 0.73
C LYS A 28 4.55 -11.93 1.65
N LEU A 29 4.59 -10.73 1.10
CA LEU A 29 4.60 -9.50 1.88
C LEU A 29 3.26 -9.34 2.59
N TRP A 30 3.30 -9.20 3.91
CA TRP A 30 2.14 -8.93 4.76
C TRP A 30 2.20 -7.55 5.43
N VAL A 31 3.40 -6.95 5.54
CA VAL A 31 3.59 -5.53 5.96
C VAL A 31 4.31 -4.71 4.89
N LEU A 32 3.73 -3.56 4.55
CA LEU A 32 4.36 -2.55 3.71
C LEU A 32 4.24 -1.16 4.35
N ASP A 33 5.38 -0.57 4.71
CA ASP A 33 5.45 0.82 5.18
C ASP A 33 6.06 1.71 4.10
N LEU A 34 5.23 2.60 3.55
CA LEU A 34 5.57 3.63 2.57
C LEU A 34 5.30 5.03 3.15
N SER A 35 5.21 5.17 4.47
CA SER A 35 4.94 6.46 5.11
C SER A 35 6.03 7.50 4.85
N TYR A 36 5.68 8.79 4.91
CA TYR A 36 6.62 9.89 4.68
C TYR A 36 7.37 9.75 3.34
N ASN A 37 6.60 9.61 2.25
CA ASN A 37 7.09 9.58 0.88
C ASN A 37 6.37 10.64 0.04
N GLN A 38 6.46 10.56 -1.30
CA GLN A 38 5.89 11.55 -2.22
C GLN A 38 4.90 10.88 -3.20
N LEU A 39 4.23 9.82 -2.75
CA LEU A 39 3.27 9.09 -3.57
C LEU A 39 2.02 9.95 -3.79
N SER A 40 1.57 10.03 -5.04
CA SER A 40 0.31 10.70 -5.39
C SER A 40 -0.82 9.73 -5.76
N LYS A 41 -0.48 8.45 -5.96
CA LYS A 41 -1.40 7.40 -6.37
C LYS A 41 -1.02 6.07 -5.73
N ILE A 42 -2.03 5.27 -5.43
CA ILE A 42 -1.87 3.86 -5.09
C ILE A 42 -1.99 3.06 -6.38
N GLN A 43 -0.91 2.38 -6.78
CA GLN A 43 -0.87 1.56 -8.00
C GLN A 43 0.10 0.40 -7.81
N ARG A 44 -0.07 -0.66 -8.61
CA ARG A 44 0.84 -1.83 -8.65
C ARG A 44 0.97 -2.56 -7.31
N LEU A 45 -0.13 -2.64 -6.56
CA LEU A 45 -0.24 -3.44 -5.35
C LEU A 45 -1.10 -4.70 -5.55
N ASP A 46 -1.65 -4.90 -6.76
CA ASP A 46 -2.58 -5.99 -7.11
C ASP A 46 -2.00 -7.40 -6.91
N SER A 47 -0.67 -7.53 -6.93
CA SER A 47 0.04 -8.79 -6.67
C SER A 47 0.26 -9.08 -5.18
N LEU A 48 0.10 -8.10 -4.29
CA LEU A 48 0.35 -8.22 -2.85
C LEU A 48 -0.88 -8.79 -2.11
N MET A 49 -1.41 -9.92 -2.58
CA MET A 49 -2.66 -10.50 -2.09
C MET A 49 -2.61 -10.95 -0.61
N ASN A 50 -1.41 -11.05 -0.03
CA ASN A 50 -1.20 -11.37 1.39
C ASN A 50 -0.97 -10.13 2.26
N LEU A 51 -1.10 -8.91 1.72
CA LEU A 51 -0.88 -7.69 2.47
C LEU A 51 -1.97 -7.50 3.53
N GLU A 52 -1.57 -7.40 4.79
CA GLU A 52 -2.44 -7.22 5.96
C GLU A 52 -2.30 -5.82 6.53
N THR A 53 -1.09 -5.24 6.47
CA THR A 53 -0.81 -3.88 6.95
C THR A 53 -0.19 -3.02 5.85
N LEU A 54 -0.80 -1.86 5.58
CA LEU A 54 -0.30 -0.85 4.66
C LEU A 54 -0.27 0.52 5.33
N ASN A 55 0.93 1.09 5.45
CA ASN A 55 1.10 2.46 5.93
C ASN A 55 1.47 3.40 4.77
N LEU A 56 0.60 4.38 4.53
CA LEU A 56 0.74 5.41 3.50
C LEU A 56 0.64 6.82 4.09
N ARG A 57 0.78 6.95 5.42
CA ARG A 57 0.81 8.22 6.15
C ARG A 57 1.75 9.22 5.48
N GLU A 58 1.37 10.50 5.46
CA GLU A 58 2.23 11.60 4.97
C GLU A 58 2.71 11.35 3.53
N ASN A 59 1.74 11.19 2.64
CA ASN A 59 1.90 11.16 1.19
C ASN A 59 0.90 12.14 0.56
N TYR A 60 0.80 12.20 -0.77
CA TYR A 60 -0.09 13.10 -1.52
C TYR A 60 -1.22 12.36 -2.25
N ILE A 61 -1.73 11.28 -1.66
CA ILE A 61 -2.68 10.36 -2.27
C ILE A 61 -4.10 10.90 -2.14
N LYS A 62 -4.78 11.11 -3.26
CA LYS A 62 -6.14 11.68 -3.28
C LYS A 62 -7.27 10.65 -3.29
N ASP A 63 -6.98 9.42 -3.74
CA ASP A 63 -7.95 8.34 -3.81
C ASP A 63 -7.31 6.97 -3.55
N ILE A 64 -8.15 5.99 -3.24
CA ILE A 64 -7.73 4.65 -2.83
C ILE A 64 -8.00 3.54 -3.86
N LYS A 65 -8.24 3.88 -5.13
CA LYS A 65 -8.70 2.93 -6.16
C LYS A 65 -7.75 1.75 -6.38
N GLY A 66 -6.46 1.94 -6.09
CA GLY A 66 -5.43 0.89 -6.18
C GLY A 66 -5.49 -0.20 -5.10
N LEU A 67 -6.37 -0.10 -4.10
CA LEU A 67 -6.45 -1.06 -3.00
C LEU A 67 -7.46 -2.20 -3.22
N LYS A 68 -8.29 -2.13 -4.27
CA LYS A 68 -9.48 -2.99 -4.41
C LYS A 68 -9.24 -4.50 -4.30
N ASP A 69 -8.04 -4.97 -4.64
CA ASP A 69 -7.68 -6.40 -4.68
C ASP A 69 -7.03 -6.88 -3.37
N LEU A 70 -6.73 -5.97 -2.43
CA LEU A 70 -6.11 -6.26 -1.14
C LEU A 70 -7.13 -6.75 -0.11
N LYS A 71 -7.76 -7.91 -0.40
CA LYS A 71 -8.87 -8.45 0.40
C LYS A 71 -8.49 -8.85 1.83
N ARG A 72 -7.18 -9.00 2.11
CA ARG A 72 -6.64 -9.31 3.43
C ARG A 72 -6.18 -8.09 4.21
N LEU A 73 -6.33 -6.88 3.65
CA LEU A 73 -5.87 -5.68 4.33
C LEU A 73 -6.74 -5.43 5.57
N GLU A 74 -6.11 -5.49 6.74
CA GLU A 74 -6.76 -5.28 8.05
C GLU A 74 -6.44 -3.91 8.61
N ILE A 75 -5.26 -3.37 8.28
CA ILE A 75 -4.77 -2.08 8.77
C ILE A 75 -4.34 -1.21 7.58
N LEU A 76 -4.99 -0.05 7.46
CA LEU A 76 -4.67 0.98 6.47
C LEU A 76 -4.49 2.32 7.16
N ASP A 77 -3.26 2.85 7.17
CA ASP A 77 -2.98 4.19 7.65
C ASP A 77 -2.82 5.17 6.48
N LEU A 78 -3.72 6.16 6.43
CA LEU A 78 -3.77 7.24 5.43
C LEU A 78 -3.73 8.62 6.11
N TYR A 79 -3.23 8.70 7.34
CA TYR A 79 -3.16 9.96 8.05
C TYR A 79 -2.32 10.98 7.27
N GLU A 80 -2.82 12.21 7.13
CA GLU A 80 -2.19 13.28 6.34
C GLU A 80 -1.98 12.97 4.84
N SER A 81 -2.64 11.95 4.27
CA SER A 81 -2.48 11.63 2.83
C SER A 81 -3.21 12.57 1.85
N SER A 82 -3.99 13.56 2.32
CA SER A 82 -4.81 14.47 1.48
C SER A 82 -5.92 13.77 0.65
N ILE A 83 -6.53 12.73 1.24
CA ILE A 83 -7.60 11.95 0.59
C ILE A 83 -8.85 12.80 0.36
N GLU A 84 -9.35 12.77 -0.88
CA GLU A 84 -10.57 13.47 -1.31
C GLU A 84 -11.69 12.47 -1.69
N ASP A 85 -11.34 11.26 -2.13
CA ASP A 85 -12.27 10.22 -2.59
C ASP A 85 -11.97 8.87 -1.93
N MET A 86 -12.97 8.33 -1.21
CA MET A 86 -12.90 7.05 -0.50
C MET A 86 -13.68 5.93 -1.19
N ALA A 87 -14.15 6.14 -2.44
CA ALA A 87 -14.80 5.09 -3.21
C ALA A 87 -13.86 3.87 -3.38
N GLY A 88 -14.38 2.67 -3.08
CA GLY A 88 -13.63 1.43 -3.11
C GLY A 88 -13.24 0.88 -1.74
N LEU A 89 -13.42 1.64 -0.64
CA LEU A 89 -13.24 1.13 0.72
C LEU A 89 -14.13 -0.09 0.99
N GLU A 90 -15.34 -0.11 0.44
CA GLU A 90 -16.31 -1.21 0.59
C GLU A 90 -15.79 -2.55 0.05
N SER A 91 -14.75 -2.52 -0.77
CA SER A 91 -14.12 -3.72 -1.32
C SER A 91 -13.10 -4.35 -0.36
N LEU A 92 -12.65 -3.62 0.66
CA LEU A 92 -11.68 -4.04 1.67
C LEU A 92 -12.41 -4.72 2.85
N ILE A 93 -12.88 -5.94 2.61
CA ILE A 93 -13.78 -6.66 3.53
C ILE A 93 -13.18 -7.00 4.91
N SER A 94 -11.86 -6.98 5.04
CA SER A 94 -11.14 -7.27 6.29
C SER A 94 -10.72 -6.02 7.06
N LEU A 95 -10.98 -4.82 6.52
CA LEU A 95 -10.57 -3.57 7.15
C LEU A 95 -11.47 -3.27 8.35
N ASN A 96 -10.84 -3.09 9.53
CA ASN A 96 -11.53 -2.80 10.79
C ASN A 96 -11.93 -1.33 10.95
#